data_AF-A0A1T1H8L7-F1
#
_entry.id   AF-A0A1T1H8L7-F1
#
_cell.length_a   1.000
_cell.length_b   1.000
_cell.length_c   1.000
_cell.angle_alpha   90.00
_cell.angle_beta   90.00
_cell.angle_gamma   90.00
#
_symmetry.space_group_name_H-M   'P 1'
#
loop_
_entity.id
_entity.type
_entity.pdbx_description
1 polymer ?
#
loop_
_entity_poly.entity_id
_entity_poly.type
_entity_poly.pdbx_seq_one_letter_code
_entity_poly.pdbx_strand_id
1 'polypeptide(L)'
;MRAFLFVIPFVFLLGCVPASVKENGAKKTSSLDSPDRLGSLEGERKSMQCSNYSGGTVDAISIDDYWSYLSKFPKKKGEYETTAEYEKKLDLLSESISDTVIVELERDESLIKYDADKKEVHIHSNEMTKEFFSVNWGNGFERLVFRFLADSGKSHRSVRSTYPIAMLDIDSKVSGSYVASNAYGKEVVVDKVDKKVRVLYEDSLNVRGRSIYVGKGVFDPIIILNDVSVDVAKKLKKSIRTYIVFEPKIPYYGVSSYQVNPEINNPKEINYYTEIAVGNIQCLLAADEGGHVLGYAETY
;
A
#
# COMPACT_ATOMS: atom_id res chain seq x y z
N MET A 1 -55.98 -35.78 7.49
CA MET A 1 -55.02 -34.82 8.11
C MET A 1 -55.37 -33.43 7.61
N ARG A 2 -55.84 -32.55 8.50
CA ARG A 2 -56.32 -31.20 8.17
C ARG A 2 -55.18 -30.20 8.41
N ALA A 3 -54.91 -29.37 7.42
CA ALA A 3 -53.98 -28.25 7.48
C ALA A 3 -54.63 -27.06 8.21
N PHE A 4 -53.90 -26.46 9.15
CA PHE A 4 -54.26 -25.20 9.78
C PHE A 4 -53.44 -24.08 9.13
N LEU A 5 -54.13 -23.17 8.42
CA LEU A 5 -53.61 -21.88 8.02
C LEU A 5 -53.69 -20.92 9.23
N PHE A 6 -52.57 -20.29 9.59
CA PHE A 6 -52.55 -19.14 10.49
C PHE A 6 -52.42 -17.86 9.65
N VAL A 7 -53.42 -16.99 9.78
CA VAL A 7 -53.44 -15.63 9.22
C VAL A 7 -53.09 -14.68 10.37
N ILE A 8 -52.03 -13.87 10.21
CA ILE A 8 -51.66 -12.81 11.15
C ILE A 8 -52.06 -11.47 10.53
N PRO A 9 -52.84 -10.62 11.21
CA PRO A 9 -53.18 -9.30 10.70
C PRO A 9 -52.07 -8.29 10.97
N PHE A 10 -51.77 -7.51 9.93
CA PHE A 10 -51.02 -6.26 9.95
C PHE A 10 -51.77 -5.21 10.79
N VAL A 11 -51.08 -4.60 11.76
CA VAL A 11 -51.57 -3.39 12.45
C VAL A 11 -50.61 -2.26 12.15
N PHE A 12 -51.08 -1.31 11.33
CA PHE A 12 -50.50 0.01 11.12
C PHE A 12 -50.83 0.89 12.32
N LEU A 13 -49.83 1.50 12.95
CA LEU A 13 -50.02 2.64 13.86
C LEU A 13 -49.21 3.83 13.32
N LEU A 14 -49.95 4.77 12.74
CA LEU A 14 -49.53 6.12 12.40
C LEU A 14 -49.40 6.94 13.69
N GLY A 15 -48.18 7.41 13.99
CA GLY A 15 -47.91 8.37 15.05
C GLY A 15 -47.58 9.74 14.47
N CYS A 16 -48.47 10.71 14.71
CA CYS A 16 -48.30 12.13 14.42
C CYS A 16 -47.10 12.74 15.16
N VAL A 17 -46.29 13.55 14.47
CA VAL A 17 -45.33 14.48 15.07
C VAL A 17 -45.88 15.90 14.92
N PRO A 18 -46.11 16.65 16.02
CA PRO A 18 -46.31 18.08 15.92
C PRO A 18 -44.96 18.80 15.94
N ALA A 19 -44.81 19.76 15.02
CA ALA A 19 -43.78 20.78 15.05
C ALA A 19 -44.03 21.74 16.21
N SER A 20 -42.95 22.15 16.90
CA SER A 20 -42.94 23.38 17.67
C SER A 20 -41.55 23.99 17.69
N VAL A 21 -41.48 25.21 17.15
CA VAL A 21 -40.36 26.14 17.19
C VAL A 21 -40.40 26.88 18.53
N LYS A 22 -39.27 26.95 19.23
CA LYS A 22 -38.97 28.02 20.18
C LYS A 22 -37.51 28.43 20.04
N GLU A 23 -37.32 29.67 19.57
CA GLU A 23 -36.11 30.45 19.78
C GLU A 23 -35.89 30.64 21.29
N ASN A 24 -34.64 30.52 21.72
CA ASN A 24 -34.10 31.29 22.83
C ASN A 24 -32.58 31.38 22.67
N GLY A 25 -32.11 32.61 22.55
CA GLY A 25 -30.70 32.94 22.50
C GLY A 25 -30.01 32.60 23.82
N ALA A 26 -28.90 31.87 23.72
CA ALA A 26 -27.91 31.77 24.77
C ALA A 26 -26.55 32.09 24.15
N LYS A 27 -26.03 33.25 24.53
CA LYS A 27 -24.70 33.78 24.25
C LYS A 27 -23.68 32.77 24.80
N LYS A 28 -23.11 31.94 23.92
CA LYS A 28 -21.98 31.05 24.26
C LYS A 28 -20.71 31.74 23.79
N THR A 29 -20.04 32.40 24.71
CA THR A 29 -18.66 32.87 24.55
C THR A 29 -17.76 31.64 24.37
N SER A 30 -17.40 31.34 23.11
CA SER A 30 -16.33 30.41 22.80
C SER A 30 -15.00 31.17 22.81
N SER A 31 -14.33 31.19 23.95
CA SER A 31 -12.88 31.44 23.98
C SER A 31 -12.19 30.16 23.52
N LEU A 32 -12.06 30.03 22.20
CA LEU A 32 -11.27 29.01 21.53
C LEU A 32 -9.95 29.67 21.09
N ASP A 33 -9.23 30.20 22.06
CA ASP A 33 -7.84 30.63 21.93
C ASP A 33 -6.96 29.61 22.65
N SER A 34 -6.47 28.63 21.91
CA SER A 34 -5.14 28.08 22.14
C SER A 34 -4.67 27.32 20.90
N PRO A 35 -3.98 27.98 19.95
CA PRO A 35 -3.38 27.35 18.78
C PRO A 35 -1.98 26.75 19.06
N ASP A 36 -1.67 26.34 20.30
CA ASP A 36 -0.29 26.03 20.71
C ASP A 36 -0.03 24.57 21.16
N ARG A 37 -0.73 23.58 20.58
CA ARG A 37 -0.40 22.16 20.81
C ARG A 37 -0.31 21.28 19.56
N LEU A 38 0.04 21.87 18.43
CA LEU A 38 0.80 21.16 17.39
C LEU A 38 2.28 21.42 17.62
N GLY A 39 2.78 20.96 18.78
CA GLY A 39 4.21 20.83 18.99
C GLY A 39 4.75 19.93 17.90
N SER A 40 5.71 20.46 17.14
CA SER A 40 6.54 19.81 16.15
C SER A 40 6.64 18.29 16.37
N LEU A 41 5.86 17.53 15.60
CA LEU A 41 6.16 16.14 15.25
C LEU A 41 6.94 16.12 13.92
N GLU A 42 7.71 17.17 13.63
CA GLU A 42 8.86 17.07 12.74
C GLU A 42 9.98 16.40 13.54
N GLY A 43 9.77 15.13 13.90
CA GLY A 43 10.89 14.27 14.28
C GLY A 43 11.86 14.32 13.12
N GLU A 44 13.07 14.81 13.37
CA GLU A 44 14.16 14.92 12.41
C GLU A 44 14.24 13.60 11.62
N ARG A 45 13.73 13.60 10.37
CA ARG A 45 13.97 12.49 9.45
C ARG A 45 15.48 12.50 9.28
N LYS A 46 16.19 11.52 9.87
CA LYS A 46 17.56 11.22 9.45
C LYS A 46 17.44 10.79 7.99
N SER A 47 17.47 11.76 7.08
CA SER A 47 17.47 11.48 5.66
C SER A 47 18.80 10.80 5.39
N MET A 48 18.81 9.48 5.33
CA MET A 48 19.96 8.76 4.84
C MET A 48 20.14 9.20 3.39
N GLN A 49 21.21 9.91 3.08
CA GLN A 49 21.42 10.40 1.73
C GLN A 49 21.68 9.19 0.82
N CYS A 50 20.89 9.05 -0.23
CA CYS A 50 21.02 7.93 -1.17
C CYS A 50 22.38 7.90 -1.88
N SER A 51 23.08 9.04 -1.89
CA SER A 51 24.48 9.17 -2.31
C SER A 51 25.43 8.23 -1.57
N ASN A 52 25.13 7.84 -0.32
CA ASN A 52 25.96 6.92 0.45
C ASN A 52 26.02 5.51 -0.15
N TYR A 53 25.06 5.15 -1.00
CA TYR A 53 25.06 3.86 -1.70
C TYR A 53 25.85 3.91 -3.00
N SER A 54 26.14 5.11 -3.54
CA SER A 54 26.76 5.27 -4.85
C SER A 54 28.14 4.61 -4.93
N GLY A 55 28.32 3.68 -5.89
CA GLY A 55 29.57 2.93 -6.06
C GLY A 55 29.86 1.89 -4.98
N GLY A 56 29.01 1.78 -3.95
CA GLY A 56 29.06 0.73 -2.95
C GLY A 56 28.46 -0.58 -3.44
N THR A 57 28.56 -1.61 -2.60
CA THR A 57 27.81 -2.86 -2.76
C THR A 57 26.66 -2.89 -1.75
N VAL A 58 25.54 -3.48 -2.15
CA VAL A 58 24.39 -3.68 -1.25
C VAL A 58 24.18 -5.15 -0.95
N ASP A 59 23.91 -5.45 0.32
CA ASP A 59 23.43 -6.76 0.76
C ASP A 59 21.90 -6.69 0.86
N ALA A 60 21.23 -7.28 -0.11
CA ALA A 60 19.79 -7.19 -0.26
C ALA A 60 19.13 -8.53 0.08
N ILE A 61 17.96 -8.45 0.70
CA ILE A 61 17.08 -9.60 0.90
C ILE A 61 16.06 -9.68 -0.23
N SER A 62 15.65 -10.90 -0.57
CA SER A 62 14.55 -11.08 -1.52
C SER A 62 13.24 -10.55 -0.94
N ILE A 63 12.34 -10.13 -1.82
CA ILE A 63 10.99 -9.72 -1.40
C ILE A 63 10.25 -10.83 -0.63
N ASP A 64 10.41 -12.09 -1.03
CA ASP A 64 9.78 -13.22 -0.37
C ASP A 64 10.32 -13.43 1.05
N ASP A 65 11.63 -13.33 1.23
CA ASP A 65 12.27 -13.46 2.54
C ASP A 65 11.85 -12.32 3.46
N TYR A 66 11.79 -11.09 2.93
CA TYR A 66 11.35 -9.94 3.71
C TYR A 66 9.89 -10.08 4.18
N TRP A 67 8.99 -10.53 3.30
CA TRP A 67 7.59 -10.77 3.67
C TRP A 67 7.41 -11.97 4.61
N SER A 68 8.18 -13.03 4.40
CA SER A 68 8.23 -14.18 5.31
C SER A 68 8.65 -13.74 6.72
N TYR A 69 9.66 -12.87 6.82
CA TYR A 69 10.09 -12.28 8.07
C TYR A 69 8.99 -11.42 8.72
N LEU A 70 8.41 -10.47 7.97
CA LEU A 70 7.34 -9.60 8.49
C LEU A 70 6.09 -10.36 8.93
N SER A 71 5.78 -11.50 8.29
CA SER A 71 4.61 -12.32 8.63
C SER A 71 4.64 -12.88 10.07
N LYS A 72 5.81 -12.88 10.71
CA LYS A 72 6.01 -13.29 12.11
C LYS A 72 5.49 -12.23 13.10
N PHE A 73 5.30 -10.99 12.67
CA PHE A 73 4.78 -9.92 13.52
C PHE A 73 3.30 -10.14 13.84
N PRO A 74 2.87 -9.82 15.07
CA PRO A 74 1.46 -9.80 15.44
C PRO A 74 0.69 -8.87 14.51
N LYS A 75 -0.36 -9.41 13.89
CA LYS A 75 -1.22 -8.65 12.95
C LYS A 75 -2.20 -7.71 13.67
N LYS A 76 -2.54 -8.02 14.93
CA LYS A 76 -3.47 -7.27 15.77
C LYS A 76 -3.16 -7.51 17.24
N LYS A 77 -3.50 -6.52 18.05
CA LYS A 77 -3.54 -6.64 19.51
C LYS A 77 -4.65 -7.60 19.95
N GLY A 78 -4.39 -8.42 20.96
CA GLY A 78 -5.38 -9.30 21.57
C GLY A 78 -6.46 -8.54 22.35
N GLU A 79 -7.66 -9.12 22.50
CA GLU A 79 -8.78 -8.49 23.24
C GLU A 79 -8.43 -8.20 24.71
N TYR A 80 -7.67 -9.11 25.34
CA TYR A 80 -7.26 -9.02 26.74
C TYR A 80 -5.80 -8.64 26.91
N GLU A 81 -5.09 -8.31 25.83
CA GLU A 81 -3.71 -7.85 25.86
C GLU A 81 -3.71 -6.37 26.22
N THR A 82 -2.84 -5.95 27.14
CA THR A 82 -2.65 -4.52 27.40
C THR A 82 -1.86 -3.88 26.26
N THR A 83 -1.94 -2.55 26.11
CA THR A 83 -1.14 -1.86 25.08
C THR A 83 0.36 -2.04 25.33
N ALA A 84 0.78 -1.99 26.59
CA ALA A 84 2.17 -2.19 26.97
C ALA A 84 2.69 -3.61 26.68
N GLU A 85 1.87 -4.65 26.87
CA GLU A 85 2.25 -6.03 26.50
C GLU A 85 2.39 -6.19 24.99
N TYR A 86 1.47 -5.60 24.23
CA TYR A 86 1.51 -5.62 22.78
C TYR A 86 2.74 -4.88 22.23
N GLU A 87 3.00 -3.67 22.73
CA GLU A 87 4.18 -2.88 22.37
C GLU A 87 5.47 -3.62 22.73
N LYS A 88 5.56 -4.19 23.94
CA LYS A 88 6.73 -5.00 24.34
C LYS A 88 6.96 -6.20 23.43
N LYS A 89 5.89 -6.84 22.93
CA LYS A 89 5.99 -7.93 21.97
C LYS A 89 6.50 -7.46 20.61
N LEU A 90 6.06 -6.29 20.16
CA LEU A 90 6.57 -5.66 18.95
C LEU A 90 8.04 -5.27 19.13
N ASP A 91 8.43 -4.72 20.28
CA ASP A 91 9.81 -4.31 20.58
C ASP A 91 10.76 -5.52 20.52
N LEU A 92 10.41 -6.63 21.18
CA LEU A 92 11.20 -7.87 21.13
C LEU A 92 11.39 -8.43 19.71
N LEU A 93 10.40 -8.23 18.83
CA LEU A 93 10.52 -8.64 17.43
C LEU A 93 11.31 -7.61 16.61
N SER A 94 11.18 -6.33 16.93
CA SER A 94 11.91 -5.24 16.29
C SER A 94 13.40 -5.24 16.61
N GLU A 95 13.84 -5.78 17.75
CA GLU A 95 15.27 -5.98 18.03
C GLU A 95 15.97 -6.87 16.98
N SER A 96 15.20 -7.66 16.23
CA SER A 96 15.70 -8.50 15.13
C SER A 96 15.58 -7.86 13.75
N ILE A 97 14.91 -6.70 13.63
CA ILE A 97 14.81 -5.98 12.36
C ILE A 97 15.92 -4.94 12.30
N SER A 98 16.66 -4.91 11.20
CA SER A 98 17.55 -3.78 10.94
C SER A 98 16.72 -2.52 10.82
N ASP A 99 17.23 -1.40 11.35
CA ASP A 99 16.63 -0.07 11.18
C ASP A 99 16.39 0.24 9.69
N THR A 100 17.24 -0.33 8.82
CA THR A 100 17.10 -0.22 7.36
C THR A 100 17.28 -1.58 6.70
N VAL A 101 16.37 -1.92 5.80
CA VAL A 101 16.41 -3.13 4.98
C VAL A 101 16.50 -2.74 3.52
N ILE A 102 17.29 -3.48 2.74
CA ILE A 102 17.39 -3.32 1.29
C ILE A 102 16.67 -4.51 0.67
N VAL A 103 15.58 -4.24 -0.04
CA VAL A 103 14.73 -5.28 -0.63
C VAL A 103 14.98 -5.30 -2.13
N GLU A 104 15.39 -6.45 -2.66
CA GLU A 104 15.50 -6.67 -4.11
C GLU A 104 14.11 -6.80 -4.73
N LEU A 105 13.90 -6.09 -5.83
CA LEU A 105 12.66 -6.11 -6.59
C LEU A 105 12.73 -7.08 -7.76
N GLU A 106 11.57 -7.56 -8.17
CA GLU A 106 11.48 -8.38 -9.38
C GLU A 106 11.64 -7.51 -10.62
N ARG A 107 12.54 -7.93 -11.52
CA ARG A 107 12.91 -7.17 -12.72
C ARG A 107 11.88 -7.31 -13.84
N ASP A 108 11.58 -6.20 -14.52
CA ASP A 108 10.92 -6.17 -15.83
C ASP A 108 11.82 -5.48 -16.87
N GLU A 109 12.47 -6.29 -17.71
CA GLU A 109 13.36 -5.79 -18.76
C GLU A 109 12.69 -4.79 -19.73
N SER A 110 11.36 -4.81 -19.86
CA SER A 110 10.63 -3.87 -20.72
C SER A 110 10.65 -2.42 -20.21
N LEU A 111 10.90 -2.24 -18.91
CA LEU A 111 10.95 -0.96 -18.21
C LEU A 111 12.38 -0.40 -18.11
N ILE A 112 13.32 -1.04 -18.80
CA ILE A 112 14.72 -0.63 -18.90
C ILE A 112 15.01 -0.29 -20.36
N LYS A 113 15.18 1.01 -20.63
CA LYS A 113 15.35 1.55 -21.98
C LYS A 113 16.75 2.11 -22.15
N TYR A 114 17.20 2.16 -23.40
CA TYR A 114 18.49 2.75 -23.75
C TYR A 114 18.29 3.79 -24.85
N ASP A 115 18.76 5.00 -24.61
CA ASP A 115 18.85 6.08 -25.59
C ASP A 115 20.27 6.09 -26.15
N ALA A 116 20.44 5.62 -27.39
CA ALA A 116 21.74 5.49 -28.03
C ALA A 116 22.37 6.83 -28.41
N ASP A 117 21.55 7.84 -28.70
CA ASP A 117 22.02 9.17 -29.10
C ASP A 117 22.60 9.92 -27.89
N LYS A 118 22.00 9.72 -26.71
CA LYS A 118 22.49 10.29 -25.45
C LYS A 118 23.43 9.37 -24.67
N LYS A 119 23.52 8.09 -25.06
CA LYS A 119 24.23 7.04 -24.31
C LYS A 119 23.70 6.87 -22.89
N GLU A 120 22.38 6.89 -22.74
CA GLU A 120 21.72 6.84 -21.43
C GLU A 120 20.94 5.53 -21.26
N VAL A 121 21.07 4.88 -20.09
CA VAL A 121 20.16 3.81 -19.67
C VAL A 121 19.10 4.40 -18.73
N HIS A 122 17.84 4.22 -19.09
CA HIS A 122 16.67 4.74 -18.40
C HIS A 122 15.97 3.61 -17.66
N ILE A 123 15.87 3.74 -16.34
CA ILE A 123 15.13 2.81 -15.49
C ILE A 123 13.85 3.52 -15.08
N HIS A 124 12.73 3.02 -15.60
CA HIS A 124 11.43 3.64 -15.41
C HIS A 124 10.86 3.36 -14.02
N SER A 125 10.03 4.28 -13.53
CA SER A 125 9.50 4.18 -12.18
C SER A 125 8.60 2.95 -11.95
N ASN A 126 7.91 2.46 -12.97
CA ASN A 126 7.20 1.17 -12.93
C ASN A 126 8.10 -0.05 -12.70
N GLU A 127 9.41 0.04 -13.00
CA GLU A 127 10.36 -1.03 -12.67
C GLU A 127 10.50 -1.20 -11.15
N MET A 128 10.22 -0.13 -10.42
CA MET A 128 10.31 -0.09 -8.96
C MET A 128 8.98 -0.42 -8.28
N THR A 129 7.89 -0.42 -9.05
CA THR A 129 6.51 -0.56 -8.56
C THR A 129 5.64 -1.20 -9.64
N LYS A 130 5.30 -2.46 -9.46
CA LYS A 130 4.40 -3.15 -10.38
C LYS A 130 2.99 -2.54 -10.27
N GLU A 131 2.41 -2.13 -11.39
CA GLU A 131 1.00 -1.72 -11.55
C GLU A 131 0.45 -0.67 -10.54
N PHE A 132 0.76 0.61 -10.75
CA PHE A 132 0.07 1.69 -10.03
C PHE A 132 -1.46 1.80 -10.34
N PHE A 133 -1.96 1.19 -11.43
CA PHE A 133 -3.25 1.59 -12.03
C PHE A 133 -4.38 0.54 -12.06
N SER A 134 -4.15 -0.74 -11.73
CA SER A 134 -5.14 -1.81 -12.02
C SER A 134 -6.04 -2.20 -10.85
N VAL A 135 -5.61 -1.98 -9.60
CA VAL A 135 -6.46 -2.22 -8.44
C VAL A 135 -7.48 -1.09 -8.41
N ASN A 136 -8.77 -1.39 -8.33
CA ASN A 136 -9.84 -0.40 -8.28
C ASN A 136 -9.72 0.39 -6.95
N TRP A 137 -8.83 1.39 -6.95
CA TRP A 137 -8.32 2.13 -5.80
C TRP A 137 -9.42 2.79 -4.99
N GLY A 138 -10.49 3.20 -5.67
CA GLY A 138 -11.49 4.13 -5.16
C GLY A 138 -12.32 3.63 -3.98
N ASN A 139 -12.16 2.40 -3.49
CA ASN A 139 -12.87 1.95 -2.28
C ASN A 139 -12.23 0.77 -1.55
N GLY A 140 -11.63 -0.20 -2.24
CA GLY A 140 -11.16 -1.43 -1.63
C GLY A 140 -9.89 -1.20 -0.81
N PHE A 141 -8.78 -0.96 -1.52
CA PHE A 141 -7.45 -0.81 -0.93
C PHE A 141 -7.38 0.30 0.11
N GLU A 142 -7.96 1.46 -0.18
CA GLU A 142 -8.08 2.55 0.78
C GLU A 142 -8.72 2.05 2.09
N ARG A 143 -9.88 1.38 2.02
CA ARG A 143 -10.53 0.80 3.22
C ARG A 143 -9.65 -0.22 3.93
N LEU A 144 -8.82 -0.97 3.19
CA LEU A 144 -7.89 -1.95 3.76
C LEU A 144 -6.82 -1.29 4.60
N VAL A 145 -6.17 -0.24 4.08
CA VAL A 145 -5.18 0.55 4.81
C VAL A 145 -5.84 1.32 5.95
N PHE A 146 -7.00 1.94 5.71
CA PHE A 146 -7.75 2.65 6.75
C PHE A 146 -8.10 1.75 7.93
N ARG A 147 -8.57 0.52 7.66
CA ARG A 147 -8.95 -0.43 8.71
C ARG A 147 -7.72 -0.87 9.50
N PHE A 148 -6.63 -1.19 8.81
CA PHE A 148 -5.38 -1.56 9.45
C PHE A 148 -4.84 -0.43 10.36
N LEU A 149 -4.81 0.82 9.88
CA LEU A 149 -4.35 1.96 10.67
C LEU A 149 -5.30 2.29 11.84
N ALA A 150 -6.61 2.09 11.66
CA ALA A 150 -7.58 2.25 12.72
C ALA A 150 -7.41 1.19 13.81
N ASP A 151 -7.22 -0.08 13.42
CA ASP A 151 -6.96 -1.19 14.33
C ASP A 151 -5.63 -1.02 15.07
N SER A 152 -4.67 -0.28 14.49
CA SER A 152 -3.43 0.11 15.16
C SER A 152 -3.54 1.35 16.05
N GLY A 153 -4.74 1.91 16.24
CA GLY A 153 -4.98 3.08 17.08
C GLY A 153 -4.54 4.44 16.50
N LYS A 154 -4.14 4.50 15.21
CA LYS A 154 -3.80 5.78 14.54
C LYS A 154 -5.08 6.46 14.04
N SER A 155 -5.21 7.77 14.23
CA SER A 155 -6.46 8.50 13.93
C SER A 155 -6.77 8.57 12.42
N HIS A 156 -8.03 8.39 12.05
CA HIS A 156 -8.51 8.40 10.65
C HIS A 156 -8.26 9.70 9.83
N ARG A 157 -7.98 10.84 10.47
CA ARG A 157 -7.93 12.14 9.76
C ARG A 157 -6.73 12.31 8.83
N SER A 158 -5.64 11.58 9.05
CA SER A 158 -4.38 11.70 8.29
C SER A 158 -4.31 10.84 7.02
N VAL A 159 -5.29 9.96 6.78
CA VAL A 159 -5.16 8.88 5.77
C VAL A 159 -5.94 9.18 4.48
N ARG A 160 -6.75 10.26 4.43
CA ARG A 160 -7.55 10.64 3.24
C ARG A 160 -6.74 11.08 2.01
N SER A 161 -5.41 11.01 2.04
CA SER A 161 -4.55 11.39 0.91
C SER A 161 -3.25 10.59 0.82
N THR A 162 -3.15 9.46 1.53
CA THR A 162 -1.96 8.61 1.49
C THR A 162 -2.15 7.51 0.46
N TYR A 163 -1.46 7.64 -0.67
CA TYR A 163 -1.28 6.54 -1.61
C TYR A 163 -0.16 5.66 -1.05
N PRO A 164 -0.32 4.32 -0.97
CA PRO A 164 0.83 3.45 -0.79
C PRO A 164 1.74 3.67 -2.00
N ILE A 165 3.02 3.47 -1.77
CA ILE A 165 4.03 4.05 -2.64
C ILE A 165 4.63 3.00 -3.57
N ALA A 166 4.54 1.71 -3.20
CA ALA A 166 4.99 0.63 -4.07
C ALA A 166 4.15 -0.63 -3.87
N MET A 167 3.47 -1.07 -4.93
CA MET A 167 3.00 -2.45 -5.03
C MET A 167 4.11 -3.26 -5.67
N LEU A 168 4.53 -4.32 -4.99
CA LEU A 168 5.75 -5.03 -5.35
C LEU A 168 5.48 -6.36 -6.06
N ASP A 169 4.33 -6.98 -5.76
CA ASP A 169 4.01 -8.31 -6.22
C ASP A 169 2.48 -8.52 -6.29
N ILE A 170 2.05 -9.21 -7.34
CA ILE A 170 0.68 -9.69 -7.51
C ILE A 170 0.73 -11.14 -7.98
N ASP A 171 0.37 -12.05 -7.10
CA ASP A 171 0.04 -13.42 -7.48
C ASP A 171 -1.47 -13.50 -7.76
N SER A 172 -1.85 -14.12 -8.87
CA SER A 172 -3.25 -14.26 -9.27
C SER A 172 -3.54 -15.69 -9.70
N LYS A 173 -4.57 -16.27 -9.08
CA LYS A 173 -4.98 -17.65 -9.33
C LYS A 173 -6.49 -17.73 -9.51
N VAL A 174 -6.92 -18.40 -10.58
CA VAL A 174 -8.33 -18.82 -10.72
C VAL A 174 -8.58 -19.97 -9.75
N SER A 175 -9.48 -19.77 -8.79
CA SER A 175 -9.79 -20.74 -7.74
C SER A 175 -11.09 -21.51 -7.98
N GLY A 176 -11.87 -21.11 -8.97
CA GLY A 176 -13.06 -21.84 -9.42
C GLY A 176 -13.92 -21.01 -10.37
N SER A 177 -15.10 -21.53 -10.68
CA SER A 177 -16.12 -20.79 -11.43
C SER A 177 -17.53 -21.23 -11.05
N TYR A 178 -18.53 -20.41 -11.33
CA TYR A 178 -19.95 -20.72 -11.14
C TYR A 178 -20.82 -20.00 -12.16
N VAL A 179 -22.03 -20.51 -12.43
CA VAL A 179 -23.00 -19.79 -13.26
C VAL A 179 -23.85 -18.88 -12.36
N ALA A 180 -23.92 -17.59 -12.71
CA ALA A 180 -24.75 -16.60 -12.04
C ALA A 180 -25.81 -16.06 -13.01
N SER A 181 -26.96 -15.66 -12.49
CA SER A 181 -28.02 -15.01 -13.28
C SER A 181 -28.42 -13.68 -12.67
N ASN A 182 -28.71 -12.68 -13.50
CA ASN A 182 -29.33 -11.44 -13.03
C ASN A 182 -30.86 -11.58 -12.88
N ALA A 183 -31.52 -10.52 -12.40
CA ALA A 183 -32.98 -10.50 -12.23
C ALA A 183 -33.79 -10.65 -13.56
N TYR A 184 -33.14 -10.52 -14.72
CA TYR A 184 -33.74 -10.71 -16.04
C TYR A 184 -33.51 -12.13 -16.61
N GLY A 185 -32.92 -13.04 -15.82
CA GLY A 185 -32.62 -14.41 -16.26
C GLY A 185 -31.42 -14.51 -17.20
N LYS A 186 -30.63 -13.44 -17.39
CA LYS A 186 -29.39 -13.53 -18.16
C LYS A 186 -28.34 -14.24 -17.33
N GLU A 187 -27.88 -15.38 -17.81
CA GLU A 187 -26.81 -16.18 -17.19
C GLU A 187 -25.42 -15.75 -17.68
N VAL A 188 -24.43 -15.87 -16.80
CA VAL A 188 -23.01 -15.68 -17.12
C VAL A 188 -22.17 -16.62 -16.27
N VAL A 189 -21.08 -17.15 -16.84
CA VAL A 189 -20.07 -17.91 -16.08
C VAL A 189 -19.17 -16.90 -15.39
N VAL A 190 -19.15 -16.95 -14.06
CA VAL A 190 -18.31 -16.13 -13.19
C VAL A 190 -17.06 -16.92 -12.81
N ASP A 191 -15.89 -16.35 -13.05
CA ASP A 191 -14.63 -16.87 -12.52
C ASP A 191 -14.37 -16.33 -11.12
N LYS A 192 -13.93 -17.20 -10.21
CA LYS A 192 -13.38 -16.82 -8.91
C LYS A 192 -11.88 -16.66 -9.04
N VAL A 193 -11.38 -15.47 -8.72
CA VAL A 193 -9.97 -15.12 -8.84
C VAL A 193 -9.46 -14.65 -7.48
N ASP A 194 -8.51 -15.40 -6.92
CA ASP A 194 -7.80 -14.95 -5.73
C ASP A 194 -6.55 -14.19 -6.18
N LYS A 195 -6.34 -13.01 -5.59
CA LYS A 195 -5.18 -12.15 -5.83
C LYS A 195 -4.47 -11.87 -4.52
N LYS A 196 -3.20 -12.28 -4.41
CA LYS A 196 -2.33 -11.88 -3.30
C LYS A 196 -1.53 -10.66 -3.72
N VAL A 197 -1.57 -9.59 -2.93
CA VAL A 197 -0.93 -8.32 -3.24
C VAL A 197 0.01 -7.93 -2.11
N ARG A 198 1.26 -7.61 -2.42
CA ARG A 198 2.25 -7.14 -1.45
C ARG A 198 2.57 -5.67 -1.66
N VAL A 199 2.48 -4.89 -0.58
CA VAL A 199 2.56 -3.42 -0.67
C VAL A 199 3.49 -2.86 0.39
N LEU A 200 4.36 -1.94 -0.02
CA LEU A 200 5.04 -1.00 0.88
C LEU A 200 4.18 0.25 1.05
N TYR A 201 3.77 0.50 2.28
CA TYR A 201 3.05 1.70 2.68
C TYR A 201 4.01 2.66 3.37
N GLU A 202 4.13 3.87 2.82
CA GLU A 202 4.91 4.93 3.44
C GLU A 202 4.10 5.68 4.50
N ASP A 203 4.55 5.64 5.75
CA ASP A 203 3.90 6.32 6.89
C ASP A 203 4.39 7.77 7.06
N SER A 204 4.65 8.47 5.94
CA SER A 204 4.89 9.91 5.95
C SER A 204 3.55 10.63 5.76
N LEU A 205 2.86 10.87 6.87
CA LEU A 205 1.45 11.28 6.98
C LEU A 205 1.06 12.61 6.31
N ASN A 206 1.86 13.27 5.47
CA ASN A 206 1.61 14.69 5.25
C ASN A 206 2.11 15.39 3.99
N VAL A 207 2.17 14.75 2.82
CA VAL A 207 2.38 15.58 1.63
C VAL A 207 1.56 15.16 0.42
N ARG A 208 0.48 15.93 0.21
CA ARG A 208 -0.09 16.12 -1.13
C ARG A 208 1.06 16.42 -2.10
N GLY A 209 1.28 15.52 -3.05
CA GLY A 209 2.30 15.67 -4.08
C GLY A 209 3.67 15.07 -3.76
N ARG A 210 3.85 14.34 -2.64
CA ARG A 210 5.05 13.51 -2.41
C ARG A 210 4.77 12.03 -2.51
N SER A 211 4.67 11.56 -3.74
CA SER A 211 4.89 10.15 -4.06
C SER A 211 6.35 10.00 -4.50
N ILE A 212 6.91 8.79 -4.54
CA ILE A 212 8.18 8.54 -5.26
C ILE A 212 8.19 9.10 -6.70
N TYR A 213 7.01 9.39 -7.26
CA TYR A 213 6.83 10.03 -8.55
C TYR A 213 6.67 11.57 -8.51
N VAL A 214 7.13 12.32 -7.49
CA VAL A 214 6.96 13.79 -7.48
C VAL A 214 7.50 14.42 -8.77
N GLY A 215 6.61 15.07 -9.53
CA GLY A 215 6.97 15.74 -10.78
C GLY A 215 7.33 14.81 -11.94
N LYS A 216 7.20 13.49 -11.77
CA LYS A 216 7.47 12.48 -12.78
C LYS A 216 6.22 11.64 -13.02
N GLY A 217 5.88 11.40 -14.28
CA GLY A 217 4.88 10.41 -14.65
C GLY A 217 5.32 9.02 -14.20
N VAL A 218 4.34 8.12 -14.06
CA VAL A 218 4.57 6.69 -13.80
C VAL A 218 5.35 5.99 -14.94
N PHE A 219 5.51 6.67 -16.06
CA PHE A 219 6.31 6.23 -17.21
C PHE A 219 7.60 7.01 -17.39
N ASP A 220 7.96 7.90 -16.47
CA ASP A 220 9.21 8.65 -16.58
C ASP A 220 10.38 7.85 -15.98
N PRO A 221 11.60 8.03 -16.51
CA PRO A 221 12.79 7.44 -15.92
C PRO A 221 13.04 8.03 -14.53
N ILE A 222 13.15 7.17 -13.53
CA ILE A 222 13.47 7.58 -12.16
C ILE A 222 14.97 7.55 -11.89
N ILE A 223 15.69 6.60 -12.50
CA ILE A 223 17.16 6.52 -12.51
C ILE A 223 17.65 6.60 -13.97
N ILE A 224 18.64 7.45 -14.22
CA ILE A 224 19.28 7.61 -15.53
C ILE A 224 20.78 7.36 -15.34
N LEU A 225 21.32 6.37 -16.04
CA LEU A 225 22.75 6.09 -16.09
C LEU A 225 23.32 6.74 -17.34
N ASN A 226 24.23 7.69 -17.18
CA ASN A 226 24.83 8.45 -18.28
C ASN A 226 26.10 7.78 -18.83
N ASP A 227 26.50 8.16 -20.03
CA ASP A 227 27.76 7.75 -20.67
C ASP A 227 27.95 6.23 -20.80
N VAL A 228 26.84 5.49 -20.93
CA VAL A 228 26.84 4.03 -21.06
C VAL A 228 27.01 3.63 -22.52
N SER A 229 28.11 2.93 -22.84
CA SER A 229 28.30 2.39 -24.19
C SER A 229 27.23 1.35 -24.55
N VAL A 230 26.94 1.19 -25.85
CA VAL A 230 25.91 0.26 -26.34
C VAL A 230 26.13 -1.17 -25.84
N ASP A 231 27.38 -1.65 -25.82
CA ASP A 231 27.69 -3.01 -25.38
C ASP A 231 27.50 -3.20 -23.88
N VAL A 232 27.82 -2.18 -23.08
CA VAL A 232 27.54 -2.17 -21.64
C VAL A 232 26.03 -2.10 -21.40
N ALA A 233 25.30 -1.23 -22.12
CA ALA A 233 23.86 -1.11 -21.99
C ALA A 233 23.12 -2.42 -22.31
N LYS A 234 23.56 -3.15 -23.34
CA LYS A 234 23.01 -4.49 -23.67
C LYS A 234 23.21 -5.52 -22.55
N LYS A 235 24.35 -5.45 -21.84
CA LYS A 235 24.61 -6.31 -20.68
C LYS A 235 23.75 -5.86 -19.50
N LEU A 236 23.80 -4.58 -19.14
CA LEU A 236 23.03 -4.00 -18.04
C LEU A 236 21.54 -4.27 -18.18
N LYS A 237 20.95 -4.10 -19.36
CA LYS A 237 19.55 -4.41 -19.60
C LYS A 237 19.16 -5.85 -19.20
N LYS A 238 20.11 -6.79 -19.30
CA LYS A 238 19.93 -8.20 -18.95
C LYS A 238 20.36 -8.57 -17.54
N SER A 239 21.02 -7.67 -16.81
CA SER A 239 21.76 -8.01 -15.59
C SER A 239 21.46 -7.07 -14.42
N ILE A 240 20.93 -5.87 -14.70
CA ILE A 240 20.67 -4.86 -13.70
C ILE A 240 19.60 -5.33 -12.74
N ARG A 241 19.80 -5.00 -11.47
CA ARG A 241 18.89 -5.30 -10.36
C ARG A 241 18.44 -4.01 -9.74
N THR A 242 17.22 -4.01 -9.22
CA THR A 242 16.61 -2.85 -8.61
C THR A 242 16.27 -3.13 -7.16
N TYR A 243 16.41 -2.11 -6.32
CA TYR A 243 16.24 -2.27 -4.88
C TYR A 243 15.49 -1.09 -4.28
N ILE A 244 14.80 -1.38 -3.18
CA ILE A 244 14.21 -0.36 -2.31
C ILE A 244 14.94 -0.38 -0.98
N VAL A 245 15.45 0.78 -0.58
CA VAL A 245 15.94 1.01 0.77
C VAL A 245 14.74 1.43 1.62
N PHE A 246 14.38 0.58 2.58
CA PHE A 246 13.18 0.73 3.37
C PHE A 246 13.52 0.76 4.86
N GLU A 247 12.91 1.68 5.58
CA GLU A 247 13.02 1.83 7.03
C GLU A 247 11.68 1.39 7.64
N PRO A 248 11.56 0.16 8.15
CA PRO A 248 10.31 -0.36 8.69
C PRO A 248 9.82 0.45 9.90
N LYS A 249 8.51 0.64 10.03
CA LYS A 249 7.87 1.38 11.14
C LYS A 249 6.63 0.66 11.66
N ILE A 250 6.39 0.76 12.96
CA ILE A 250 5.19 0.24 13.62
C ILE A 250 3.91 0.74 12.90
N PRO A 251 2.99 -0.16 12.50
CA PRO A 251 2.86 -1.55 12.98
C PRO A 251 3.68 -2.62 12.25
N TYR A 252 4.65 -2.22 11.43
CA TYR A 252 5.55 -3.01 10.57
C TYR A 252 4.85 -3.83 9.49
N TYR A 253 3.80 -4.56 9.86
CA TYR A 253 3.11 -5.52 9.03
C TYR A 253 1.61 -5.53 9.31
N GLY A 254 0.83 -5.63 8.23
CA GLY A 254 -0.62 -5.74 8.25
C GLY A 254 -1.12 -6.70 7.20
N VAL A 255 -2.31 -7.26 7.43
CA VAL A 255 -3.03 -8.01 6.40
C VAL A 255 -4.44 -7.48 6.26
N SER A 256 -4.96 -7.55 5.05
CA SER A 256 -6.32 -7.10 4.77
C SER A 256 -6.90 -7.86 3.59
N SER A 257 -8.22 -7.95 3.50
CA SER A 257 -8.90 -8.60 2.38
C SER A 257 -10.07 -7.79 1.85
N TYR A 258 -10.21 -7.75 0.53
CA TYR A 258 -11.32 -7.07 -0.16
C TYR A 258 -11.88 -7.94 -1.27
N GLN A 259 -13.20 -7.95 -1.44
CA GLN A 259 -13.87 -8.69 -2.51
C GLN A 259 -14.48 -7.72 -3.52
N VAL A 260 -14.21 -7.96 -4.79
CA VAL A 260 -14.90 -7.35 -5.93
C VAL A 260 -15.95 -8.34 -6.42
N ASN A 261 -17.20 -7.91 -6.41
CA ASN A 261 -18.31 -8.71 -6.91
C ASN A 261 -18.32 -8.73 -8.44
N PRO A 262 -18.78 -9.84 -9.05
CA PRO A 262 -18.85 -9.96 -10.50
C PRO A 262 -19.94 -9.07 -11.11
N GLU A 263 -19.72 -8.62 -12.35
CA GLU A 263 -20.69 -7.91 -13.17
C GLU A 263 -20.91 -8.66 -14.50
N ILE A 264 -22.00 -8.40 -15.21
CA ILE A 264 -22.30 -9.10 -16.48
C ILE A 264 -21.23 -8.86 -17.55
N ASN A 265 -20.67 -7.65 -17.59
CA ASN A 265 -19.60 -7.22 -18.49
C ASN A 265 -18.20 -7.50 -17.92
N ASN A 266 -18.09 -7.90 -16.65
CA ASN A 266 -16.85 -8.32 -16.02
C ASN A 266 -17.15 -9.48 -15.04
N PRO A 267 -17.36 -10.70 -15.54
CA PRO A 267 -17.85 -11.82 -14.74
C PRO A 267 -16.71 -12.46 -13.95
N LYS A 268 -16.05 -11.66 -13.11
CA LYS A 268 -14.97 -12.07 -12.23
C LYS A 268 -15.31 -11.64 -10.82
N GLU A 269 -15.42 -12.61 -9.93
CA GLU A 269 -15.39 -12.39 -8.50
C GLU A 269 -13.93 -12.41 -8.06
N ILE A 270 -13.42 -11.27 -7.57
CA ILE A 270 -11.99 -11.14 -7.24
C ILE A 270 -11.83 -10.97 -5.72
N ASN A 271 -11.13 -11.91 -5.08
CA ASN A 271 -10.74 -11.80 -3.68
C ASN A 271 -9.29 -11.30 -3.59
N TYR A 272 -9.11 -10.09 -3.10
CA TYR A 272 -7.80 -9.54 -2.80
C TYR A 272 -7.39 -9.93 -1.38
N TYR A 273 -6.16 -10.42 -1.24
CA TYR A 273 -5.45 -10.63 0.02
C TYR A 273 -4.20 -9.75 0.01
N THR A 274 -4.24 -8.66 0.78
CA THR A 274 -3.17 -7.67 0.79
C THR A 274 -2.30 -7.84 2.03
N GLU A 275 -0.99 -7.98 1.81
CA GLU A 275 0.05 -7.93 2.83
C GLU A 275 0.73 -6.56 2.76
N ILE A 276 0.68 -5.82 3.86
CA ILE A 276 1.12 -4.42 3.93
C ILE A 276 2.33 -4.36 4.85
N ALA A 277 3.46 -3.89 4.32
CA ALA A 277 4.63 -3.52 5.09
C ALA A 277 4.61 -2.00 5.31
N VAL A 278 4.80 -1.55 6.54
CA VAL A 278 4.75 -0.12 6.91
C VAL A 278 6.14 0.39 7.22
N GLY A 279 6.48 1.56 6.69
CA GLY A 279 7.81 2.14 6.88
C GLY A 279 7.99 3.44 6.12
N ASN A 280 9.24 3.86 5.95
CA ASN A 280 9.62 4.90 5.02
C ASN A 280 10.40 4.28 3.87
N ILE A 281 10.09 4.67 2.64
CA ILE A 281 11.05 4.47 1.55
C ILE A 281 12.08 5.59 1.66
N GLN A 282 13.35 5.23 1.56
CA GLN A 282 14.48 6.16 1.64
C GLN A 282 15.07 6.38 0.25
N CYS A 283 15.31 5.29 -0.49
CA CYS A 283 16.00 5.31 -1.77
C CYS A 283 15.48 4.22 -2.69
N LEU A 284 15.57 4.48 -4.00
CA LEU A 284 15.52 3.47 -5.04
C LEU A 284 16.93 3.32 -5.61
N LEU A 285 17.40 2.08 -5.74
CA LEU A 285 18.75 1.79 -6.21
C LEU A 285 18.70 0.93 -7.47
N ALA A 286 19.69 1.11 -8.34
CA ALA A 286 19.99 0.22 -9.44
C ALA A 286 21.43 -0.27 -9.33
N ALA A 287 21.64 -1.58 -9.36
CA ALA A 287 22.96 -2.20 -9.23
C ALA A 287 23.22 -3.24 -10.31
N ASP A 288 24.49 -3.60 -10.51
CA ASP A 288 24.86 -4.72 -11.35
C ASP A 288 24.58 -6.09 -10.71
N GLU A 289 24.93 -7.19 -11.39
CA GLU A 289 24.75 -8.56 -10.88
C GLU A 289 25.51 -8.84 -9.59
N GLY A 290 26.60 -8.12 -9.33
CA GLY A 290 27.40 -8.22 -8.11
C GLY A 290 26.91 -7.31 -6.99
N GLY A 291 25.79 -6.60 -7.18
CA GLY A 291 25.24 -5.66 -6.20
C GLY A 291 25.95 -4.31 -6.16
N HIS A 292 26.81 -3.97 -7.12
CA HIS A 292 27.47 -2.65 -7.17
C HIS A 292 26.50 -1.60 -7.69
N VAL A 293 26.23 -0.59 -6.87
CA VAL A 293 25.24 0.44 -7.18
C VAL A 293 25.74 1.35 -8.29
N LEU A 294 25.00 1.37 -9.39
CA LEU A 294 25.27 2.15 -10.60
C LEU A 294 24.55 3.50 -10.59
N GLY A 295 23.41 3.58 -9.89
CA GLY A 295 22.60 4.79 -9.78
C GLY A 295 21.55 4.68 -8.69
N TYR A 296 21.01 5.82 -8.28
CA TYR A 296 20.00 5.90 -7.24
C TYR A 296 19.01 7.04 -7.52
N ALA A 297 17.86 6.98 -6.86
CA ALA A 297 16.89 8.06 -6.79
C ALA A 297 16.45 8.27 -5.34
N GLU A 298 16.34 9.53 -4.94
CA GLU A 298 15.80 9.93 -3.64
C GLU A 298 14.27 9.93 -3.65
N THR A 299 13.69 9.66 -2.48
CA THR A 299 12.24 9.70 -2.27
C THR A 299 11.92 10.82 -1.28
N TYR A 300 11.17 11.84 -1.73
CA TYR A 300 10.96 13.12 -1.01
C TYR A 300 9.78 13.14 -0.05
#